data_AF-A0A0P9EAQ2-F1
#
_entry.id   AF-A0A0P9EAQ2-F1
#
_cell.length_a   1.000
_cell.length_b   1.000
_cell.length_c   1.000
_cell.angle_alpha   90.00
_cell.angle_beta   90.00
_cell.angle_gamma   90.00
#
_symmetry.space_group_name_H-M   'P 1'
#
loop_
_entity.id
_entity.type
_entity.pdbx_description
1 polymer ?
#
loop_
_entity_poly.entity_id
_entity_poly.type
_entity_poly.pdbx_seq_one_letter_code
_entity_poly.pdbx_strand_id
1 'polypeptide(L)'
;LTDRIIELVSAREQPVVFVLWGSPAQRKMALIDTRRHTIIRSVHPSPLSAANGFFGSRPFSKVNAALERYGEPPIDWQLSP
;
A
#
# COMPACT_ATOMS: atom_id res chain seq x y z
N LEU A 1 8.31 -3.10 -17.70
CA LEU A 1 8.95 -1.81 -17.35
C LEU A 1 8.66 -1.40 -15.91
N THR A 2 7.39 -1.28 -15.50
CA THR A 2 7.03 -0.88 -14.12
C THR A 2 7.42 -1.89 -13.05
N ASP A 3 7.47 -3.18 -13.36
CA ASP A 3 7.92 -4.23 -12.42
C ASP A 3 9.33 -3.97 -11.88
N ARG A 4 10.23 -3.48 -12.74
CA ARG A 4 11.59 -3.13 -12.32
C ARG A 4 11.62 -1.99 -11.30
N ILE A 5 10.68 -1.05 -11.39
CA ILE A 5 10.56 0.04 -10.43
C ILE A 5 10.14 -0.53 -9.06
N ILE A 6 9.20 -1.48 -9.04
CA ILE A 6 8.75 -2.12 -7.79
C ILE A 6 9.92 -2.85 -7.12
N GLU A 7 10.69 -3.62 -7.88
CA GLU A 7 11.88 -4.31 -7.37
C GLU A 7 12.92 -3.33 -6.79
N LEU A 8 13.19 -2.23 -7.50
CA LEU A 8 14.14 -1.21 -7.04
C LEU A 8 13.65 -0.52 -5.75
N VAL A 9 12.36 -0.20 -5.66
CA VAL A 9 11.77 0.35 -4.44
C VAL A 9 11.84 -0.67 -3.30
N SER A 10 11.60 -1.95 -3.57
CA SER A 10 11.72 -3.02 -2.58
C SER A 10 13.17 -3.28 -2.15
N ALA A 11 14.16 -2.93 -2.98
CA ALA A 11 15.56 -3.11 -2.62
C ALA A 11 16.07 -2.00 -1.68
N ARG A 12 15.35 -0.86 -1.59
CA ARG A 12 15.74 0.28 -0.73
C ARG A 12 15.90 -0.14 0.72
N GLU A 13 16.86 0.47 1.42
CA GLU A 13 17.10 0.20 2.85
C GLU A 13 15.92 0.64 3.72
N GLN A 14 15.42 1.85 3.45
CA GLN A 14 14.27 2.42 4.15
C GLN A 14 13.01 1.59 3.86
N PRO A 15 12.24 1.25 4.91
CA PRO A 15 10.99 0.52 4.73
C PRO A 15 9.98 1.38 3.97
N VAL A 16 9.05 0.70 3.29
CA VAL A 16 8.07 1.32 2.39
C VAL A 16 6.72 0.71 2.69
N VAL A 17 5.66 1.49 2.55
CA VAL A 17 4.29 1.00 2.64
C VAL A 17 3.73 0.83 1.23
N PHE A 18 3.44 -0.41 0.83
CA PHE A 18 2.82 -0.70 -0.45
C PHE A 18 1.31 -0.91 -0.27
N VAL A 19 0.51 -0.13 -0.98
CA VAL A 19 -0.95 -0.26 -1.01
C VAL A 19 -1.38 -0.95 -2.31
N LEU A 20 -1.88 -2.17 -2.20
CA LEU A 20 -2.21 -3.03 -3.34
C LEU A 20 -3.72 -3.30 -3.41
N TRP A 21 -4.42 -2.52 -4.24
CA TRP A 21 -5.86 -2.66 -4.45
C TRP A 21 -6.19 -3.52 -5.67
N GLY A 22 -6.94 -4.61 -5.43
CA GLY A 22 -7.35 -5.56 -6.47
C GLY A 22 -6.27 -6.59 -6.83
N SER A 23 -6.71 -7.68 -7.45
CA SER A 23 -5.87 -8.84 -7.75
C SER A 23 -4.64 -8.52 -8.61
N PRO A 24 -4.70 -7.66 -9.65
CA PRO A 24 -3.52 -7.32 -10.44
C PRO A 24 -2.41 -6.66 -9.63
N ALA A 25 -2.75 -5.73 -8.73
CA ALA A 25 -1.78 -5.10 -7.84
C ALA A 25 -1.23 -6.10 -6.82
N GLN A 26 -2.09 -6.94 -6.24
CA GLN A 26 -1.68 -7.95 -5.27
C GLN A 26 -0.72 -9.00 -5.86
N ARG A 27 -0.82 -9.32 -7.16
CA ARG A 27 0.17 -10.19 -7.84
C ARG A 27 1.58 -9.62 -7.82
N LYS A 28 1.74 -8.29 -7.77
CA LYS A 28 3.06 -7.64 -7.68
C LYS A 28 3.73 -7.79 -6.32
N MET A 29 3.02 -8.32 -5.32
CA MET A 29 3.60 -8.67 -4.02
C MET A 29 4.77 -9.66 -4.13
N ALA A 30 4.80 -10.49 -5.19
CA ALA A 30 5.94 -11.39 -5.46
C ALA A 30 7.27 -10.65 -5.74
N LEU A 31 7.20 -9.36 -6.07
CA LEU A 31 8.36 -8.51 -6.35
C LEU A 31 8.80 -7.70 -5.12
N ILE A 32 8.15 -7.90 -3.96
CA ILE A 32 8.34 -7.09 -2.75
C ILE A 32 8.83 -7.96 -1.60
N ASP A 33 9.91 -7.54 -0.93
CA ASP A 33 10.36 -8.13 0.33
C ASP A 33 9.42 -7.78 1.49
N THR A 34 8.42 -8.62 1.67
CA THR A 34 7.39 -8.47 2.71
C THR A 34 7.89 -8.58 4.14
N ARG A 35 9.15 -8.99 4.37
CA ARG A 35 9.75 -8.99 5.71
C ARG A 35 10.16 -7.58 6.15
N ARG A 36 10.45 -6.71 5.18
CA ARG A 36 10.97 -5.35 5.40
C ARG A 36 9.90 -4.28 5.19
N HIS A 37 9.01 -4.50 4.23
CA HIS A 37 7.99 -3.53 3.83
C HIS A 37 6.61 -3.89 4.38
N THR A 38 5.78 -2.88 4.67
CA THR A 38 4.38 -3.10 5.06
C THR A 38 3.53 -3.21 3.80
N ILE A 39 2.69 -4.25 3.72
CA ILE A 39 1.73 -4.43 2.63
C ILE A 39 0.31 -4.20 3.15
N ILE A 40 -0.41 -3.27 2.54
CA ILE A 40 -1.84 -3.03 2.79
C ILE A 40 -2.61 -3.50 1.55
N ARG A 41 -3.55 -4.42 1.73
CA ARG A 41 -4.31 -5.02 0.63
C ARG A 41 -5.80 -4.88 0.88
N SER A 42 -6.54 -4.63 -0.20
CA SER A 42 -8.00 -4.78 -0.25
C SER A 42 -8.43 -5.00 -1.70
N VAL A 43 -9.73 -5.24 -1.92
CA VAL A 43 -10.32 -5.25 -3.25
C VAL A 43 -10.20 -3.86 -3.90
N HIS A 44 -10.39 -3.80 -5.22
CA HIS A 44 -10.25 -2.55 -5.96
C HIS A 44 -11.37 -1.54 -5.58
N PRO A 45 -11.09 -0.23 -5.51
CA PRO A 45 -12.09 0.82 -5.22
C PRO A 45 -13.16 1.01 -6.30
N SER A 46 -13.07 0.30 -7.43
CA SER A 46 -14.08 0.39 -8.50
C SER A 46 -15.47 0.05 -7.94
N PRO A 47 -16.55 0.72 -8.39
CA PRO A 47 -17.92 0.44 -7.96
C PRO A 47 -18.31 -1.04 -8.06
N LEU A 48 -17.74 -1.77 -9.03
CA LEU A 48 -17.99 -3.19 -9.25
C LEU A 48 -17.50 -4.10 -8.11
N SER A 49 -16.55 -3.64 -7.29
CA SER A 49 -15.92 -4.45 -6.25
C SER A 49 -15.80 -3.77 -4.88
N ALA A 50 -16.01 -2.45 -4.79
CA ALA A 50 -15.70 -1.69 -3.58
C ALA A 50 -16.48 -2.16 -2.34
N ALA A 51 -17.75 -2.53 -2.52
CA ALA A 51 -18.59 -3.08 -1.46
C ALA A 51 -18.06 -4.41 -0.88
N ASN A 52 -17.29 -5.16 -1.66
CA ASN A 52 -16.78 -6.48 -1.28
C ASN A 52 -15.50 -6.42 -0.44
N GLY A 53 -15.16 -5.25 0.12
CA GLY A 53 -14.07 -5.12 1.09
C GLY A 53 -13.11 -3.96 0.88
N PHE A 54 -13.41 -2.99 0.01
CA PHE A 54 -12.65 -1.74 -0.04
C PHE A 54 -13.17 -0.79 1.03
N PHE A 55 -14.50 -0.60 1.09
CA PHE A 55 -15.13 0.15 2.18
C PHE A 55 -14.88 -0.56 3.52
N GLY A 56 -14.50 0.22 4.54
CA GLY A 56 -14.09 -0.31 5.84
C GLY A 56 -12.65 -0.87 5.89
N SER A 57 -11.92 -0.96 4.77
CA SER A 57 -10.53 -1.47 4.78
C SER A 57 -9.52 -0.54 5.45
N ARG A 58 -9.89 0.74 5.63
CA ARG A 58 -9.13 1.79 6.35
C ARG A 58 -7.67 1.94 5.88
N PRO A 59 -7.39 1.99 4.57
CA PRO A 59 -6.02 1.91 4.06
C PRO A 59 -5.17 3.11 4.52
N PHE A 60 -5.71 4.33 4.48
CA PHE A 60 -4.98 5.55 4.84
C PHE A 60 -4.51 5.56 6.29
N SER A 61 -5.41 5.28 7.24
CA SER A 61 -5.02 5.17 8.67
C SER A 61 -4.02 4.03 8.92
N LYS A 62 -4.10 2.92 8.18
CA LYS A 62 -3.11 1.84 8.26
C LYS A 62 -1.75 2.25 7.69
N VAL A 63 -1.72 3.11 6.66
CA VAL A 63 -0.47 3.69 6.15
C VAL A 63 0.16 4.54 7.24
N ASN A 64 -0.59 5.46 7.85
CA ASN A 64 -0.04 6.33 8.90
C ASN A 64 0.44 5.51 10.11
N ALA A 65 -0.31 4.50 10.55
CA ALA A 65 0.16 3.59 11.61
C ALA A 65 1.42 2.79 11.23
N ALA A 66 1.68 2.54 9.94
CA ALA A 66 2.93 1.93 9.50
C ALA A 66 4.09 2.94 9.49
N LEU A 67 3.85 4.17 9.04
CA LEU A 67 4.84 5.25 9.07
C LEU A 67 5.27 5.58 10.50
N GLU A 68 4.32 5.70 11.42
CA GLU A 68 4.61 5.93 12.85
C GLU A 68 5.50 4.81 13.44
N ARG A 69 5.24 3.54 13.08
CA ARG A 69 6.11 2.40 13.48
C ARG A 69 7.50 2.45 12.85
N TYR A 70 7.65 3.11 11.71
CA TYR A 70 8.93 3.37 11.07
C TYR A 70 9.62 4.64 11.60
N GLY A 71 8.98 5.38 12.52
CA GLY A 71 9.49 6.64 13.02
C GLY A 71 9.30 7.82 12.07
N GLU A 72 8.45 7.66 11.05
CA GLU A 72 8.14 8.67 10.04
C GLU A 72 6.85 9.41 10.39
N PRO A 73 6.73 10.71 10.04
CA PRO A 73 5.50 11.46 10.27
C PRO A 73 4.34 10.89 9.44
N PRO A 74 3.10 10.95 9.97
CA PRO A 74 1.93 10.52 9.22
C PRO A 74 1.68 11.43 8.01
N ILE A 75 1.03 10.89 6.98
CA ILE A 75 0.60 11.66 5.82
C ILE A 75 -0.72 12.38 6.17
N ASP A 76 -0.80 13.66 5.83
CA ASP A 76 -2.08 14.37 5.74
C ASP A 76 -2.77 13.98 4.43
N TRP A 77 -3.89 13.27 4.56
CA TRP A 77 -4.67 12.77 3.43
C TRP A 77 -5.79 13.73 3.02
N GLN A 78 -6.02 14.80 3.77
CA GLN A 78 -7.06 15.76 3.45
C GLN A 78 -6.65 16.56 2.21
N LEU A 79 -7.46 16.46 1.15
CA LEU A 79 -7.28 17.27 -0.04
C LEU A 79 -7.90 18.65 0.20
N SER A 80 -7.25 19.69 -0.32
CA SER A 80 -7.83 21.04 -0.35
C SER A 80 -9.07 21.06 -1.26
N PRO A 81 -10.07 21.92 -0.96
CA PRO A 81 -11.26 22.08 -1.79
C PRO A 81 -10.98 22.52 -3.22
#